data_AF-A0A7X8Q8D2-F1
#
_entry.id   AF-A0A7X8Q8D2-F1
#
_cell.length_a   1.000
_cell.length_b   1.000
_cell.length_c   1.000
_cell.angle_alpha   90.00
_cell.angle_beta   90.00
_cell.angle_gamma   90.00
#
_symmetry.space_group_name_H-M   'P 1'
#
loop_
_entity.id
_entity.type
_entity.pdbx_description
1 polymer ?
#
loop_
_entity_poly.entity_id
_entity_poly.type
_entity_poly.pdbx_seq_one_letter_code
_entity_poly.pdbx_strand_id
1 'polypeptide(L)'
;MKTEELGTKIGNIAAKAFDFIYDNLGNSQEITDELKQKIKTEREKTYKQLLPMVKEYHSLSEEDAAEVGRFMGLSYLQGIDDLENKIKKMESVIGNIENNDDEEFKMDMASLYVVLEFLEKPDDNDEEKKAMLRHIGLLD
;
A
#
# COMPACT_ATOMS: atom_id res chain seq x y z
N MET A 1 -6.79 -20.37 1.08
CA MET A 1 -6.75 -19.93 2.50
C MET A 1 -8.19 -19.75 2.99
N LYS A 2 -8.48 -19.60 4.28
CA LYS A 2 -9.83 -19.11 4.69
C LYS A 2 -9.95 -17.61 4.37
N THR A 3 -11.13 -17.13 3.99
CA THR A 3 -11.41 -15.72 3.67
C THR A 3 -10.98 -14.77 4.80
N GLU A 4 -11.30 -15.13 6.04
CA GLU A 4 -10.84 -14.44 7.26
C GLU A 4 -9.32 -14.33 7.35
N GLU A 5 -8.61 -15.45 7.20
CA GLU A 5 -7.15 -15.50 7.31
C GLU A 5 -6.47 -14.67 6.20
N LEU A 6 -7.01 -14.73 4.99
CA LEU A 6 -6.52 -13.93 3.86
C LEU A 6 -6.71 -12.43 4.13
N GLY A 7 -7.93 -12.03 4.50
CA GLY A 7 -8.26 -10.63 4.79
C GLY A 7 -7.41 -10.08 5.94
N THR A 8 -7.29 -10.82 7.03
CA THR A 8 -6.46 -10.40 8.18
C THR A 8 -4.99 -10.25 7.81
N LYS A 9 -4.41 -11.16 7.02
CA LYS A 9 -3.02 -11.03 6.57
C LYS A 9 -2.81 -9.79 5.70
N ILE A 10 -3.69 -9.56 4.73
CA ILE A 10 -3.61 -8.39 3.84
C ILE A 10 -3.73 -7.10 4.67
N GLY A 11 -4.74 -6.99 5.53
CA GLY A 11 -4.97 -5.81 6.36
C GLY A 11 -3.79 -5.50 7.30
N ASN A 12 -3.19 -6.53 7.92
CA ASN A 12 -2.01 -6.37 8.76
C ASN A 12 -0.76 -5.92 7.98
N ILE A 13 -0.59 -6.38 6.74
CA ILE A 13 0.53 -5.95 5.90
C ILE A 13 0.32 -4.49 5.49
N ALA A 14 -0.89 -4.11 5.07
CA ALA A 14 -1.22 -2.73 4.74
C ALA A 14 -1.03 -1.79 5.93
N ALA A 15 -1.43 -2.21 7.13
CA ALA A 15 -1.22 -1.43 8.36
C ALA A 15 0.27 -1.17 8.61
N LYS A 16 1.12 -2.21 8.48
CA LYS A 16 2.57 -2.08 8.64
C LYS A 16 3.21 -1.19 7.57
N ALA A 17 2.73 -1.25 6.34
CA ALA A 17 3.20 -0.38 5.26
C ALA A 17 2.88 1.09 5.56
N PHE A 18 1.65 1.38 5.99
CA PHE A 18 1.24 2.73 6.39
C PHE A 18 2.06 3.24 7.59
N ASP A 19 2.21 2.44 8.64
CA ASP A 19 2.99 2.82 9.82
C ASP A 19 4.47 3.05 9.46
N PHE A 20 5.04 2.22 8.60
CA PHE A 20 6.39 2.42 8.11
C PHE A 20 6.53 3.76 7.36
N ILE A 21 5.57 4.10 6.49
CA ILE A 21 5.58 5.40 5.81
C ILE A 21 5.50 6.51 6.85
N TYR A 22 4.57 6.43 7.79
CA TYR A 22 4.39 7.43 8.84
C TYR A 22 5.68 7.63 9.67
N ASP A 23 6.33 6.56 10.09
CA ASP A 23 7.54 6.63 10.92
C ASP A 23 8.73 7.24 10.18
N ASN A 24 8.80 7.06 8.86
CA ASN A 24 9.93 7.50 8.05
C ASN A 24 9.71 8.83 7.33
N LEU A 25 8.47 9.15 6.98
CA LEU A 25 8.11 10.35 6.23
C LEU A 25 7.36 11.36 7.08
N GLY A 26 6.56 10.91 8.04
CA GLY A 26 5.75 11.76 8.93
C GLY A 26 6.55 12.86 9.65
N ASN A 27 7.85 12.64 9.87
CA ASN A 27 8.74 13.60 10.55
C ASN A 27 9.99 13.98 9.73
N SER A 28 10.15 13.46 8.52
CA SER A 28 11.36 13.75 7.73
C SER A 28 11.26 15.14 7.09
N GLN A 29 12.22 16.00 7.40
CA GLN A 29 12.31 17.35 6.81
C GLN A 29 12.96 17.35 5.43
N GLU A 30 13.73 16.32 5.10
CA GLU A 30 14.47 16.20 3.84
C GLU A 30 14.37 14.78 3.28
N ILE A 31 14.30 14.67 1.95
CA ILE A 31 14.29 13.38 1.23
C ILE A 31 15.72 13.03 0.84
N THR A 32 16.36 12.17 1.64
CA THR A 32 17.74 11.71 1.42
C THR A 32 17.78 10.42 0.59
N ASP A 33 18.94 10.11 -0.01
CA ASP A 33 19.14 8.85 -0.73
C ASP A 33 18.96 7.61 0.16
N GLU A 34 19.32 7.70 1.43
CA GLU A 34 19.10 6.65 2.41
C GLU A 34 17.61 6.38 2.62
N LEU A 35 16.81 7.45 2.75
CA LEU A 35 15.36 7.35 2.89
C LEU A 35 14.75 6.72 1.63
N LYS A 36 15.15 7.17 0.43
CA LYS A 36 14.69 6.58 -0.84
C LYS A 36 14.96 5.08 -0.90
N GLN A 37 16.19 4.67 -0.57
CA GLN A 37 16.56 3.25 -0.56
C GLN A 37 15.76 2.46 0.48
N LYS A 38 15.45 3.06 1.64
CA LYS A 38 14.62 2.45 2.67
C LYS A 38 13.18 2.23 2.21
N ILE A 39 12.57 3.24 1.58
CA ILE A 39 11.22 3.14 1.00
C ILE A 39 11.18 2.06 -0.09
N LYS A 40 12.14 2.07 -1.04
CA LYS A 40 12.25 1.06 -2.09
C LYS A 40 12.34 -0.36 -1.52
N THR A 41 13.19 -0.56 -0.52
CA THR A 41 13.39 -1.87 0.11
C THR A 41 12.11 -2.36 0.80
N GLU A 42 11.40 -1.48 1.50
CA GLU A 42 10.14 -1.86 2.16
C GLU A 42 9.04 -2.12 1.13
N ARG A 43 9.01 -1.39 0.01
CA ARG A 43 8.11 -1.64 -1.13
C ARG A 43 8.33 -3.04 -1.69
N GLU A 44 9.56 -3.39 -2.05
CA GLU A 44 9.88 -4.72 -2.57
C GLU A 44 9.50 -5.84 -1.58
N LYS A 45 9.80 -5.65 -0.30
CA LYS A 45 9.45 -6.59 0.77
C LYS A 45 7.93 -6.74 0.96
N THR A 46 7.20 -5.65 0.92
CA THR A 46 5.75 -5.61 1.11
C THR A 46 5.03 -6.29 -0.05
N TYR A 47 5.36 -5.91 -1.29
CA TYR A 47 4.71 -6.49 -2.46
C TYR A 47 5.11 -7.94 -2.72
N LYS A 48 6.34 -8.35 -2.39
CA LYS A 48 6.69 -9.78 -2.42
C LYS A 48 5.77 -10.64 -1.55
N GLN A 49 5.26 -10.10 -0.44
CA GLN A 49 4.30 -10.78 0.43
C GLN A 49 2.86 -10.67 -0.10
N LEU A 50 2.47 -9.50 -0.60
CA LEU A 50 1.10 -9.24 -1.06
C LEU A 50 0.76 -9.88 -2.40
N LEU A 51 1.67 -9.90 -3.36
CA LEU A 51 1.45 -10.41 -4.72
C LEU A 51 0.69 -11.75 -4.76
N PRO A 52 1.11 -12.82 -4.06
CA PRO A 52 0.36 -14.08 -4.06
C PRO A 52 -1.04 -13.94 -3.44
N MET A 53 -1.21 -13.11 -2.42
CA MET A 53 -2.50 -12.89 -1.75
C MET A 53 -3.48 -12.08 -2.62
N VAL A 54 -2.98 -11.07 -3.34
CA VAL A 54 -3.76 -10.29 -4.31
C VAL A 54 -4.23 -11.18 -5.45
N LYS A 55 -3.35 -12.06 -5.97
CA LYS A 55 -3.73 -13.05 -7.00
C LYS A 55 -4.79 -14.03 -6.49
N GLU A 56 -4.67 -14.50 -5.24
CA GLU A 56 -5.70 -15.34 -4.60
C GLU A 56 -7.02 -14.57 -4.50
N TYR A 57 -7.00 -13.32 -4.02
CA TYR A 57 -8.17 -12.45 -3.92
C TYR A 57 -8.88 -12.25 -5.27
N HIS A 58 -8.14 -11.98 -6.35
CA HIS A 58 -8.72 -11.79 -7.69
C HIS A 58 -9.34 -13.07 -8.29
N SER A 59 -9.08 -14.24 -7.71
CA SER A 59 -9.69 -15.51 -8.12
C SER A 59 -10.99 -15.84 -7.39
N LEU A 60 -11.34 -15.06 -6.36
CA LEU A 60 -12.51 -15.29 -5.53
C LEU A 60 -13.83 -14.91 -6.21
N SER A 61 -14.92 -15.46 -5.70
CA SER A 61 -16.27 -14.97 -5.99
C SER A 61 -16.47 -13.57 -5.41
N GLU A 62 -17.48 -12.85 -5.89
CA GLU A 62 -17.81 -11.53 -5.33
C GLU A 62 -18.18 -11.60 -3.84
N GLU A 63 -18.86 -12.67 -3.42
CA GLU A 63 -19.24 -12.89 -2.01
C GLU A 63 -18.00 -13.10 -1.13
N ASP A 64 -17.09 -13.98 -1.54
CA ASP A 64 -15.85 -14.25 -0.82
C ASP A 64 -14.93 -13.01 -0.80
N ALA A 65 -14.84 -12.28 -1.91
CA ALA A 65 -14.07 -11.04 -2.00
C ALA A 65 -14.62 -9.97 -1.04
N ALA A 66 -15.94 -9.83 -0.94
CA ALA A 66 -16.57 -8.93 0.03
C ALA A 66 -16.26 -9.33 1.47
N GLU A 67 -16.26 -10.63 1.79
CA GLU A 67 -15.88 -11.11 3.11
C GLU A 67 -14.40 -10.83 3.44
N VAL A 68 -13.49 -11.10 2.50
CA VAL A 68 -12.06 -10.76 2.63
C VAL A 68 -11.89 -9.26 2.86
N GLY A 69 -12.59 -8.42 2.08
CA GLY A 69 -12.56 -6.97 2.21
C GLY A 69 -12.97 -6.49 3.60
N ARG A 70 -13.98 -7.12 4.20
CA ARG A 70 -14.41 -6.82 5.59
C ARG A 70 -13.31 -7.11 6.60
N PHE A 71 -12.72 -8.31 6.59
CA PHE A 71 -11.68 -8.69 7.54
C PHE A 71 -10.39 -7.89 7.37
N MET A 72 -10.07 -7.58 6.12
CA MET A 72 -8.97 -6.70 5.77
C MET A 72 -9.15 -5.30 6.33
N GLY A 73 -10.29 -4.65 6.08
CA GLY A 73 -10.58 -3.33 6.61
C GLY A 73 -10.52 -3.30 8.14
N LEU A 74 -11.11 -4.30 8.81
CA LEU A 74 -11.04 -4.43 10.26
C LEU A 74 -9.60 -4.56 10.76
N SER A 75 -8.80 -5.44 10.14
CA SER A 75 -7.42 -5.68 10.57
C SER A 75 -6.50 -4.49 10.28
N TYR A 76 -6.74 -3.77 9.19
CA TYR A 76 -6.04 -2.51 8.88
C TYR A 76 -6.32 -1.45 9.94
N LEU A 77 -7.60 -1.20 10.26
CA LEU A 77 -8.02 -0.22 11.27
C LEU A 77 -7.50 -0.57 12.66
N GLN A 78 -7.51 -1.85 13.03
CA GLN A 78 -6.99 -2.33 14.33
C GLN A 78 -5.46 -2.33 14.38
N GLY A 79 -4.81 -2.43 13.23
CA GLY A 79 -3.36 -2.50 13.12
C GLY A 79 -2.65 -1.15 13.24
N ILE A 80 -3.40 -0.03 13.18
CA ILE A 80 -2.84 1.32 13.22
C ILE A 80 -3.42 2.09 14.42
N ASP A 81 -2.57 2.32 15.42
CA ASP A 81 -2.92 3.21 16.52
C ASP A 81 -3.04 4.66 16.04
N ASP A 82 -4.08 5.36 16.52
CA ASP A 82 -4.34 6.77 16.23
C ASP A 82 -4.38 7.11 14.72
N LEU A 83 -5.02 6.23 13.95
CA LEU A 83 -5.10 6.30 12.48
C LEU A 83 -5.51 7.69 11.97
N GLU A 84 -6.52 8.33 12.57
CA GLU A 84 -7.03 9.62 12.12
C GLU A 84 -5.94 10.70 12.16
N ASN A 85 -5.17 10.78 13.26
CA ASN A 85 -4.09 11.75 13.37
C ASN A 85 -2.91 11.41 12.44
N LYS A 86 -2.60 10.12 12.29
CA LYS A 86 -1.55 9.68 11.35
C LYS A 86 -1.90 10.04 9.91
N ILE A 87 -3.16 9.85 9.48
CA ILE A 87 -3.63 10.24 8.14
C ILE A 87 -3.45 11.75 7.93
N LYS A 88 -3.96 12.59 8.85
CA LYS A 88 -3.83 14.06 8.74
C LYS A 88 -2.37 14.51 8.59
N LYS A 89 -1.47 13.86 9.31
CA LYS A 89 -0.03 14.15 9.22
C LYS A 89 0.56 13.67 7.91
N MET A 90 0.16 12.50 7.43
CA MET A 90 0.58 11.98 6.13
C MET A 90 0.13 12.86 4.96
N GLU A 91 -1.09 13.40 4.97
CA GLU A 91 -1.57 14.35 3.96
C GLU A 91 -0.64 15.57 3.83
N SER A 92 -0.14 16.08 4.96
CA SER A 92 0.81 17.21 4.95
C SER A 92 2.19 16.86 4.38
N VAL A 93 2.57 15.57 4.44
CA VAL A 93 3.87 15.07 3.98
C VAL A 93 3.83 14.66 2.52
N ILE A 94 2.71 14.10 2.05
CA ILE A 94 2.51 13.73 0.63
C ILE A 94 2.71 14.94 -0.28
N GLY A 95 2.18 16.11 0.09
CA GLY A 95 2.40 17.35 -0.68
C GLY A 95 3.88 17.76 -0.78
N ASN A 96 4.73 17.42 0.21
CA ASN A 96 6.17 17.67 0.11
C ASN A 96 6.87 16.65 -0.79
N ILE A 97 6.35 15.42 -0.86
CA ILE A 97 6.89 14.33 -1.69
C ILE A 97 6.55 14.55 -3.17
N GLU A 98 5.36 15.07 -3.49
CA GLU A 98 4.96 15.41 -4.86
C GLU A 98 5.92 16.38 -5.54
N ASN A 99 6.55 17.27 -4.76
CA ASN A 99 7.54 18.24 -5.24
C ASN A 99 8.95 17.65 -5.44
N ASN A 100 9.14 16.34 -5.24
CA ASN A 100 10.40 15.66 -5.51
C ASN A 100 10.53 15.30 -7.01
N ASP A 101 11.69 15.52 -7.61
CA ASP A 101 11.97 15.21 -9.02
C ASP A 101 12.18 13.70 -9.29
N ASP A 102 12.30 12.88 -8.23
CA ASP A 102 12.51 11.45 -8.32
C ASP A 102 11.18 10.69 -8.47
N GLU A 103 10.79 10.43 -9.72
CA GLU A 103 9.58 9.68 -10.05
C GLU A 103 9.57 8.24 -9.50
N GLU A 104 10.72 7.57 -9.43
CA GLU A 104 10.79 6.20 -8.91
C GLU A 104 10.48 6.19 -7.41
N PHE A 105 11.05 7.14 -6.66
CA PHE A 105 10.73 7.34 -5.25
C PHE A 105 9.25 7.66 -5.02
N LYS A 106 8.66 8.53 -5.84
CA LYS A 106 7.22 8.87 -5.73
C LYS A 106 6.35 7.64 -5.97
N MET A 107 6.66 6.82 -6.98
CA MET A 107 5.94 5.56 -7.22
C MET A 107 6.14 4.54 -6.09
N ASP A 108 7.35 4.41 -5.55
CA ASP A 108 7.61 3.55 -4.40
C ASP A 108 6.79 3.96 -3.18
N MET A 109 6.74 5.27 -2.87
CA MET A 109 5.94 5.79 -1.77
C MET A 109 4.44 5.62 -2.01
N ALA A 110 3.95 6.05 -3.18
CA ALA A 110 2.54 5.97 -3.53
C ALA A 110 2.05 4.52 -3.42
N SER A 111 2.82 3.55 -3.94
CA SER A 111 2.46 2.14 -3.85
C SER A 111 2.30 1.68 -2.39
N LEU A 112 3.24 2.00 -1.50
CA LEU A 112 3.14 1.64 -0.09
C LEU A 112 1.96 2.35 0.62
N TYR A 113 1.58 3.56 0.18
CA TYR A 113 0.49 4.32 0.77
C TYR A 113 -0.88 3.77 0.36
N VAL A 114 -1.03 3.42 -0.92
CA VAL A 114 -2.29 2.94 -1.52
C VAL A 114 -2.35 1.42 -1.66
N VAL A 115 -1.69 0.68 -0.76
CA VAL A 115 -1.56 -0.80 -0.82
C VAL A 115 -2.90 -1.50 -1.04
N LEU A 116 -3.98 -1.02 -0.40
CA LEU A 116 -5.29 -1.64 -0.49
C LEU A 116 -6.00 -1.40 -1.84
N GLU A 117 -5.68 -0.32 -2.55
CA GLU A 117 -6.30 0.03 -3.83
C GLU A 117 -5.95 -0.97 -4.95
N PHE A 118 -4.85 -1.71 -4.79
CA PHE A 118 -4.41 -2.75 -5.74
C PHE A 118 -5.25 -4.03 -5.68
N LEU A 119 -6.16 -4.14 -4.72
CA LEU A 119 -7.13 -5.23 -4.65
C LEU A 119 -8.32 -4.96 -5.58
N GLU A 120 -8.60 -3.70 -5.86
CA GLU A 120 -9.64 -3.36 -6.82
C GLU A 120 -9.17 -3.68 -8.23
N LYS A 121 -10.07 -4.21 -9.06
CA LYS A 121 -9.76 -4.44 -10.48
C LYS A 121 -9.31 -3.11 -11.10
N PRO A 122 -8.22 -3.09 -11.88
CA PRO A 122 -7.86 -1.89 -12.61
C PRO A 122 -8.99 -1.49 -13.54
N ASP A 123 -9.30 -0.19 -13.58
CA ASP A 123 -10.06 0.35 -14.70
C ASP A 123 -9.15 0.26 -15.93
N ASP A 124 -9.67 -0.31 -17.03
CA ASP A 124 -8.94 -0.42 -18.28
C ASP A 124 -8.55 0.95 -18.87
N ASN A 125 -9.10 2.05 -18.37
CA ASN A 125 -8.81 3.41 -18.83
C ASN A 125 -7.81 4.18 -17.94
N ASP A 126 -7.38 3.61 -16.81
CA ASP A 126 -6.50 4.28 -15.85
C ASP A 126 -5.02 3.89 -16.08
N GLU A 127 -4.33 4.66 -16.93
CA GLU A 127 -2.92 4.42 -17.24
C GLU A 127 -1.97 4.67 -16.06
N GLU A 128 -2.33 5.54 -15.12
CA GLU A 128 -1.54 5.77 -13.90
C GLU A 128 -1.60 4.55 -12.99
N LYS A 129 -2.81 4.01 -12.76
CA LYS A 129 -2.99 2.74 -12.02
C LYS A 129 -2.27 1.58 -12.70
N LYS A 130 -2.32 1.47 -14.02
CA LYS A 130 -1.56 0.45 -14.76
C LYS A 130 -0.05 0.62 -14.60
N ALA A 131 0.46 1.85 -14.65
CA ALA A 131 1.88 2.12 -14.43
C ALA A 131 2.32 1.68 -13.02
N MET A 132 1.53 2.01 -11.98
CA MET A 132 1.79 1.52 -10.62
C MET A 132 1.75 0.00 -10.54
N LEU A 133 0.76 -0.65 -11.15
CA LEU A 133 0.64 -2.12 -11.18
C LEU A 133 1.86 -2.77 -11.84
N ARG A 134 2.40 -2.21 -12.93
CA ARG A 134 3.65 -2.67 -13.55
C ARG A 134 4.84 -2.47 -12.61
N HIS A 135 4.94 -1.30 -11.99
CA HIS A 135 6.03 -0.96 -11.06
C HIS A 135 6.17 -1.97 -9.90
N ILE A 136 5.04 -2.51 -9.42
CA ILE A 136 4.99 -3.50 -8.33
C ILE A 136 4.89 -4.96 -8.81
N GLY A 137 4.89 -5.22 -10.12
CA GLY A 137 4.86 -6.57 -10.71
C GLY A 137 3.49 -7.26 -10.66
N LEU A 138 2.39 -6.51 -10.62
CA LEU A 138 1.02 -7.02 -10.76
C LEU A 138 0.51 -7.02 -12.21
N LEU A 139 1.14 -6.26 -13.11
CA LEU A 139 0.83 -6.21 -14.53
C LEU A 139 2.13 -6.39 -15.32
N ASP A 140 2.11 -7.26 -16.34
CA ASP A 140 3.23 -7.48 -17.27
C ASP A 140 3.32 -6.36 -18.33
#